data_AF-A0A9D4IIN0-F1
#
_entry.id   AF-A0A9D4IIN0-F1
#
_cell.length_a   1.000
_cell.length_b   1.000
_cell.length_c   1.000
_cell.angle_alpha   90.00
_cell.angle_beta   90.00
_cell.angle_gamma   90.00
#
_symmetry.space_group_name_H-M   'P 1'
#
loop_
_entity.id
_entity.type
_entity.pdbx_description
1 polymer ?
#
loop_
_entity_poly.entity_id
_entity_poly.type
_entity_poly.pdbx_seq_one_letter_code
_entity_poly.pdbx_strand_id
1 'polypeptide(L)'
;MLTKTINNDLLKSATGKMNFNEGSAKIEANSVSPEDWQDFSQANILKAERKRQSSVDLRSLVDGILQQACNDMRKQCREVNVAFDKRIAETKDTQMEDHLNKMEENIAQLQKDISDKEQPMKLAQTRLDTHTQRPNVELYRDPVQYHLIPSGKIIRRGMSATKPRATG
;
A
#
# COMPACT_ATOMS: atom_id res chain seq x y z
N MET A 1 56.90 20.89 -73.99
CA MET A 1 55.50 21.17 -74.37
C MET A 1 54.73 19.85 -74.33
N LEU A 2 53.70 19.73 -73.48
CA LEU A 2 52.84 18.53 -73.43
C LEU A 2 51.43 18.96 -73.83
N THR A 3 51.04 18.70 -75.07
CA THR A 3 49.66 18.81 -75.54
C THR A 3 48.87 17.60 -75.02
N LYS A 4 47.97 17.84 -74.06
CA LYS A 4 47.02 16.83 -73.60
C LYS A 4 45.94 16.66 -74.67
N THR A 5 45.92 15.49 -75.31
CA THR A 5 44.83 15.02 -76.16
C THR A 5 43.54 14.94 -75.35
N ILE A 6 42.49 15.63 -75.79
CA ILE A 6 41.15 15.56 -75.20
C ILE A 6 40.50 14.25 -75.65
N ASN A 7 40.13 13.38 -74.70
CA ASN A 7 39.47 12.10 -74.96
C ASN A 7 38.05 12.32 -75.49
N ASN A 8 37.85 12.06 -76.78
CA ASN A 8 36.61 12.28 -77.55
C ASN A 8 35.44 11.39 -77.11
N ASP A 9 35.71 10.29 -76.39
CA ASP A 9 34.69 9.31 -75.99
C ASP A 9 33.79 9.78 -74.84
N LEU A 10 34.30 10.65 -73.95
CA LEU A 10 33.50 11.27 -72.89
C LEU A 10 32.46 12.25 -73.44
N LEU A 11 32.79 12.93 -74.55
CA LEU A 11 31.86 13.86 -75.20
C LEU A 11 30.73 13.12 -75.91
N LYS A 12 31.01 11.98 -76.57
CA LYS A 12 30.00 11.17 -77.28
C LYS A 12 28.91 10.60 -76.38
N SER A 13 29.26 10.15 -75.17
CA SER A 13 28.29 9.64 -74.19
C SER A 13 27.36 10.74 -73.65
N ALA A 14 27.83 11.99 -73.57
CA ALA A 14 27.05 13.13 -73.11
C ALA A 14 26.18 13.74 -74.23
N THR A 15 26.62 13.65 -75.49
CA THR A 15 25.90 14.20 -76.66
C THR A 15 24.62 13.47 -77.05
N GLY A 16 24.44 12.22 -76.63
CA GLY A 16 23.25 11.42 -76.97
C GLY A 16 21.91 11.96 -76.42
N LYS A 17 21.94 12.95 -75.50
CA LYS A 17 20.76 13.60 -74.92
C LYS A 17 20.71 15.11 -75.15
N MET A 18 21.53 15.65 -76.06
CA MET A 18 21.53 17.08 -76.37
C MET A 18 20.64 17.36 -77.59
N ASN A 19 19.44 17.88 -77.34
CA ASN A 19 18.52 18.33 -78.39
C ASN A 19 18.56 19.87 -78.50
N PHE A 20 18.45 20.40 -79.71
CA PHE A 20 18.24 21.84 -79.90
C PHE A 20 16.82 22.19 -79.41
N ASN A 21 16.73 23.08 -78.43
CA ASN A 21 15.46 23.52 -77.86
C ASN A 21 15.23 24.99 -78.22
N GLU A 22 14.47 25.21 -79.29
CA GLU A 22 14.19 26.54 -79.81
C GLU A 22 13.30 27.32 -78.82
N GLY A 23 13.72 28.54 -78.45
CA GLY A 23 13.03 29.34 -77.43
C GLY A 23 13.49 29.11 -75.98
N SER A 24 14.53 28.30 -75.74
CA SER A 24 15.11 28.09 -74.40
C SER A 24 15.84 29.31 -73.82
N ALA A 25 16.20 30.28 -74.67
CA ALA A 25 16.88 31.51 -74.26
C ALA A 25 15.86 32.57 -73.75
N LYS A 26 15.10 32.24 -72.71
CA LYS A 26 14.17 33.15 -72.05
C LYS A 26 14.26 33.00 -70.52
N ILE A 27 14.07 34.09 -69.79
CA ILE A 27 13.90 34.06 -68.33
C ILE A 27 12.43 33.85 -68.04
N GLU A 28 12.10 32.82 -67.28
CA GLU A 28 10.71 32.55 -66.89
C GLU A 28 10.23 33.60 -65.89
N ALA A 29 9.03 34.14 -66.08
CA ALA A 29 8.51 35.25 -65.27
C ALA A 29 8.28 34.87 -63.79
N ASN A 30 8.23 33.58 -63.46
CA ASN A 30 8.14 33.05 -62.10
C ASN A 30 9.49 32.60 -61.52
N SER A 31 10.60 32.88 -62.21
CA SER A 31 11.94 32.65 -61.66
C SER A 31 12.29 33.72 -60.63
N VAL A 32 13.09 33.32 -59.66
CA VAL A 32 13.62 34.21 -58.61
C VAL A 32 15.07 34.55 -58.92
N SER A 33 15.52 35.72 -58.48
CA SER A 33 16.94 36.05 -58.56
C SER A 33 17.76 35.12 -57.63
N PRO A 34 19.06 34.92 -57.91
CA PRO A 34 19.95 34.21 -57.00
C PRO A 34 19.93 34.80 -55.57
N GLU A 35 19.81 36.12 -55.46
CA GLU A 35 19.72 36.86 -54.19
C GLU A 35 18.42 36.52 -53.45
N ASP A 36 17.27 36.56 -54.12
CA ASP A 36 15.98 36.16 -53.53
C ASP A 36 16.03 34.69 -53.07
N TRP A 37 16.57 33.80 -53.90
CA TRP A 37 16.73 32.39 -53.55
C TRP A 37 17.61 32.20 -52.31
N GLN A 38 18.69 32.97 -52.21
CA GLN A 38 19.59 32.95 -51.06
C GLN A 38 18.86 33.42 -49.79
N ASP A 39 18.10 34.51 -49.86
CA ASP A 39 17.33 35.03 -48.73
C ASP A 39 16.24 34.05 -48.28
N PHE A 40 15.48 33.47 -49.21
CA PHE A 40 14.50 32.42 -48.89
C PHE A 40 15.14 31.20 -48.25
N SER A 41 16.29 30.77 -48.77
CA SER A 41 17.04 29.64 -48.22
C SER A 41 17.53 29.93 -46.81
N GLN A 42 18.11 31.11 -46.57
CA GLN A 42 18.58 31.53 -45.26
C GLN A 42 17.43 31.65 -44.25
N ALA A 43 16.30 32.24 -44.65
CA ALA A 43 15.11 32.33 -43.81
C ALA A 43 14.56 30.95 -43.43
N ASN A 44 14.56 30.00 -44.37
CA ASN A 44 14.16 28.61 -44.12
C ASN A 44 15.12 27.91 -43.16
N ILE A 45 16.43 28.10 -43.30
CA ILE A 45 17.44 27.57 -42.37
C ILE A 45 17.19 28.10 -40.96
N LEU A 46 17.01 29.41 -40.79
CA LEU A 46 16.74 30.03 -39.49
C LEU A 46 15.42 29.51 -38.88
N LYS A 47 14.39 29.31 -39.70
CA LYS A 47 13.11 28.75 -39.25
C LYS A 47 13.26 27.29 -38.83
N ALA A 48 14.01 26.49 -39.57
CA ALA A 48 14.30 25.10 -39.23
C ALA A 48 15.09 25.00 -37.93
N GLU A 49 16.08 25.86 -37.74
CA GLU A 49 16.90 25.90 -36.53
C GLU A 49 16.08 26.28 -35.29
N ARG A 50 15.21 27.29 -35.40
CA ARG A 50 14.27 27.64 -34.32
C ARG A 50 13.38 26.45 -33.93
N LYS A 51 12.83 25.74 -34.92
CA LYS A 51 12.00 24.53 -34.67
C LYS A 51 12.82 23.43 -34.01
N ARG A 52 14.06 23.20 -34.46
CA ARG A 52 14.98 22.24 -33.86
C ARG A 52 15.21 22.57 -32.39
N GLN A 53 15.51 23.83 -32.08
CA GLN A 53 15.75 24.26 -30.70
C GLN A 53 14.50 24.10 -29.82
N SER A 54 13.33 24.57 -30.26
CA SER A 54 12.09 24.35 -29.51
C SER A 54 11.78 22.86 -29.27
N SER A 55 12.15 22.00 -30.22
CA SER A 55 11.98 20.55 -30.08
C SER A 55 12.95 19.95 -29.07
N VAL A 56 14.18 20.47 -28.96
CA VAL A 56 15.15 20.07 -27.93
C VAL A 56 14.65 20.51 -26.55
N ASP A 57 14.20 21.75 -26.42
CA ASP A 57 13.72 22.30 -25.15
C ASP A 57 12.50 21.52 -24.64
N LEU A 58 11.55 21.19 -25.54
CA LEU A 58 10.39 20.38 -25.20
C LEU A 58 10.77 18.98 -24.72
N ARG A 59 11.72 18.31 -25.40
CA ARG A 59 12.19 16.99 -24.96
C ARG A 59 12.85 17.06 -23.59
N SER A 60 13.68 18.07 -23.34
CA SER A 60 14.30 18.27 -22.03
C SER A 60 13.27 18.48 -20.92
N LEU A 61 12.19 19.22 -21.20
CA LEU A 61 11.10 19.42 -20.25
C LEU A 61 10.37 18.09 -19.95
N VAL A 62 10.05 17.33 -21.00
CA VAL A 62 9.39 16.02 -20.87
C VAL A 62 10.26 15.06 -20.05
N ASP A 63 11.56 14.98 -20.33
CA ASP A 63 12.49 14.14 -19.58
C ASP A 63 12.54 14.54 -18.11
N GLY A 64 12.55 15.84 -17.80
CA GLY A 64 12.48 16.36 -16.43
C GLY A 64 11.20 15.93 -15.71
N ILE A 65 10.04 16.07 -16.35
CA ILE A 65 8.74 15.65 -15.79
C ILE A 65 8.72 14.14 -15.54
N LEU A 66 9.21 13.34 -16.49
CA LEU A 66 9.28 11.88 -16.34
C LEU A 66 10.20 11.46 -15.20
N GLN A 67 11.36 12.09 -15.06
CA GLN A 67 12.27 11.83 -13.95
C GLN A 67 11.64 12.19 -12.61
N GLN A 68 10.98 13.35 -12.51
CA GLN A 68 10.29 13.77 -11.30
C GLN A 68 9.18 12.80 -10.92
N ALA A 69 8.29 12.46 -11.85
CA ALA A 69 7.22 11.50 -11.62
C ALA A 69 7.75 10.13 -11.16
N CYS A 70 8.83 9.65 -11.77
CA CYS A 70 9.46 8.40 -11.38
C CYS A 70 10.03 8.45 -9.96
N ASN A 71 10.67 9.56 -9.59
CA ASN A 71 11.21 9.75 -8.24
C ASN A 71 10.11 9.84 -7.18
N ASP A 72 9.02 10.55 -7.49
CA ASP A 72 7.86 10.67 -6.61
C ASP A 72 7.18 9.31 -6.39
N MET A 73 6.97 8.52 -7.45
CA MET A 73 6.43 7.16 -7.33
C MET A 73 7.31 6.26 -6.45
N ARG A 74 8.64 6.32 -6.64
CA ARG A 74 9.59 5.55 -5.80
C ARG A 74 9.53 5.99 -4.35
N LYS A 75 9.42 7.30 -4.09
CA LYS A 75 9.28 7.84 -2.74
C LYS A 75 7.99 7.34 -2.09
N GLN A 76 6.86 7.44 -2.76
CA GLN A 76 5.58 6.95 -2.26
C GLN A 76 5.61 5.45 -1.97
N CYS A 77 6.19 4.63 -2.85
CA CYS A 77 6.36 3.19 -2.59
C CYS A 77 7.14 2.93 -1.29
N ARG A 78 8.25 3.66 -1.06
CA ARG A 78 9.02 3.52 0.18
C ARG A 78 8.21 3.93 1.40
N GLU A 79 7.52 5.06 1.33
CA GLU A 79 6.71 5.56 2.45
C GLU A 79 5.57 4.60 2.81
N VAL A 80 4.87 4.06 1.80
CA VAL A 80 3.80 3.07 2.00
C VAL A 80 4.36 1.79 2.61
N ASN A 81 5.49 1.27 2.11
CA ASN A 81 6.09 0.06 2.67
C ASN A 81 6.50 0.25 4.13
N VAL A 82 7.13 1.39 4.47
CA VAL A 82 7.49 1.70 5.87
C VAL A 82 6.24 1.79 6.76
N ALA A 83 5.18 2.45 6.30
CA ALA A 83 3.93 2.54 7.04
C ALA A 83 3.28 1.16 7.24
N PHE A 84 3.35 0.30 6.22
CA PHE A 84 2.81 -1.06 6.26
C PHE A 84 3.59 -1.95 7.23
N ASP A 85 4.93 -1.93 7.16
CA ASP A 85 5.81 -2.67 8.09
C ASP A 85 5.58 -2.23 9.54
N LYS A 86 5.45 -0.92 9.77
CA LYS A 86 5.11 -0.37 11.08
C LYS A 86 3.76 -0.91 11.57
N ARG A 87 2.73 -0.93 10.71
CA ARG A 87 1.41 -1.42 11.08
C ARG A 87 1.40 -2.91 11.40
N ILE A 88 2.15 -3.71 10.64
CA ILE A 88 2.37 -5.13 10.93
C ILE A 88 3.04 -5.30 12.29
N ALA A 89 4.11 -4.55 12.57
CA ALA A 89 4.80 -4.58 13.84
C ALA A 89 3.86 -4.21 14.99
N GLU A 90 3.12 -3.10 14.87
CA GLU A 90 2.11 -2.70 15.86
C GLU A 90 1.05 -3.78 16.09
N THR A 91 0.59 -4.47 15.04
CA THR A 91 -0.45 -5.50 15.17
C THR A 91 0.09 -6.78 15.81
N LYS A 92 1.36 -7.10 15.59
CA LYS A 92 2.06 -8.19 16.27
C LYS A 92 2.40 -7.85 17.73
N ASP A 93 2.83 -6.61 17.98
CA ASP A 93 3.23 -6.10 19.29
C ASP A 93 2.04 -5.72 20.17
N THR A 94 0.88 -5.42 19.58
CA THR A 94 -0.36 -5.42 20.36
C THR A 94 -0.50 -6.83 20.88
N GLN A 95 -0.27 -6.97 22.18
CA GLN A 95 -0.38 -8.14 23.04
C GLN A 95 -1.78 -8.78 22.99
N MET A 96 -2.51 -8.72 21.87
CA MET A 96 -3.81 -9.33 21.71
C MET A 96 -3.70 -10.83 21.92
N GLU A 97 -2.68 -11.49 21.39
CA GLU A 97 -2.45 -12.91 21.66
C GLU A 97 -2.15 -13.16 23.14
N ASP A 98 -1.23 -12.40 23.75
CA ASP A 98 -0.90 -12.53 25.19
C ASP A 98 -2.10 -12.20 26.10
N HIS A 99 -2.88 -11.18 25.77
CA HIS A 99 -4.08 -10.78 26.49
C HIS A 99 -5.20 -11.81 26.33
N LEU A 100 -5.37 -12.38 25.14
CA LEU A 100 -6.32 -13.46 24.89
C LEU A 100 -5.93 -14.71 25.69
N ASN A 101 -4.67 -15.16 25.58
CA ASN A 101 -4.15 -16.28 26.35
C ASN A 101 -4.35 -16.06 27.86
N LYS A 102 -4.02 -14.87 28.37
CA LYS A 102 -4.21 -14.53 29.78
C LYS A 102 -5.69 -14.45 30.19
N MET A 103 -6.59 -14.02 29.30
CA MET A 103 -8.02 -14.06 29.55
C MET A 103 -8.54 -15.49 29.58
N GLU A 104 -8.10 -16.35 28.68
CA GLU A 104 -8.46 -17.78 28.63
C GLU A 104 -7.98 -18.52 29.90
N GLU A 105 -6.75 -18.29 30.32
CA GLU A 105 -6.21 -18.82 31.59
C GLU A 105 -7.05 -18.35 32.79
N ASN A 106 -7.40 -17.06 32.85
CA ASN A 106 -8.24 -16.53 33.92
C ASN A 106 -9.65 -17.16 33.92
N ILE A 107 -10.25 -17.37 32.75
CA ILE A 107 -11.56 -18.02 32.63
C ILE A 107 -11.46 -19.47 33.12
N ALA A 108 -10.45 -20.21 32.70
CA ALA A 108 -10.23 -21.59 33.12
C ALA A 108 -10.02 -21.69 34.64
N GLN A 109 -9.23 -20.77 35.22
CA GLN A 109 -9.00 -20.71 36.65
C GLN A 109 -10.29 -20.38 37.41
N LEU A 110 -11.10 -19.42 36.95
CA LEU A 110 -12.38 -19.08 37.57
C LEU A 110 -13.38 -20.24 37.50
N GLN A 111 -13.43 -20.98 36.40
CA GLN A 111 -14.28 -22.16 36.26
C GLN A 111 -13.89 -23.26 37.25
N LYS A 112 -12.59 -23.53 37.37
CA LYS A 112 -12.05 -24.47 38.36
C LYS A 112 -12.40 -24.03 39.79
N ASP A 113 -12.18 -22.76 40.10
CA ASP A 113 -12.49 -22.16 41.40
C ASP A 113 -13.97 -22.27 41.79
N ILE A 114 -14.88 -22.19 40.81
CA ILE A 114 -16.31 -22.42 41.02
C ILE A 114 -16.56 -23.90 41.32
N SER A 115 -16.01 -24.79 40.49
CA SER A 115 -16.15 -26.24 40.64
C SER A 115 -15.67 -26.73 42.01
N ASP A 116 -14.49 -26.27 42.45
CA ASP A 116 -13.90 -26.61 43.75
C ASP A 116 -14.78 -26.16 44.94
N LYS A 117 -15.58 -25.10 44.76
CA LYS A 117 -16.48 -24.58 45.80
C LYS A 117 -17.87 -25.23 45.80
N GLU A 118 -18.24 -26.02 44.77
CA GLU A 118 -19.55 -26.67 44.68
C GLU A 118 -19.75 -27.76 45.75
N GLN A 119 -18.76 -28.63 45.93
CA GLN A 119 -18.82 -29.71 46.92
C GLN A 119 -18.96 -29.20 48.36
N PRO A 120 -18.11 -28.26 48.85
CA PRO A 120 -18.26 -27.74 50.21
C PRO A 120 -19.57 -26.96 50.39
N MET A 121 -20.09 -26.30 49.33
CA MET A 121 -21.42 -25.69 49.38
C MET A 121 -22.53 -26.75 49.54
N LYS A 122 -22.52 -27.81 48.73
CA LYS A 122 -23.48 -28.91 48.84
C LYS A 122 -23.44 -29.54 50.22
N LEU A 123 -22.25 -29.82 50.75
CA LEU A 123 -22.07 -30.37 52.09
C LEU A 123 -22.66 -29.46 53.18
N ALA A 124 -22.39 -28.15 53.12
CA ALA A 124 -22.95 -27.19 54.07
C ALA A 124 -24.48 -27.13 53.98
N GLN A 125 -25.06 -27.18 52.77
CA GLN A 125 -26.51 -27.21 52.55
C GLN A 125 -27.14 -28.50 53.08
N THR A 126 -26.60 -29.67 52.74
CA THR A 126 -27.09 -30.96 53.20
C THR A 126 -27.04 -31.08 54.72
N ARG A 127 -25.96 -30.60 55.36
CA ARG A 127 -25.84 -30.58 56.83
C ARG A 127 -26.88 -29.66 57.48
N LEU A 128 -27.11 -28.47 56.91
CA LEU A 128 -28.15 -27.55 57.40
C LEU A 128 -29.55 -28.16 57.25
N ASP A 129 -29.83 -28.82 56.12
CA ASP A 129 -31.09 -29.51 55.87
C ASP A 129 -31.31 -30.69 56.82
N THR A 130 -30.25 -31.48 57.09
CA THR A 130 -30.33 -32.56 58.08
C THR A 130 -30.68 -32.01 59.48
N HIS A 131 -30.19 -30.81 59.83
CA HIS A 131 -30.52 -30.18 61.11
C HIS A 131 -31.99 -29.74 61.20
N THR A 132 -32.66 -29.40 60.10
CA THR A 132 -34.09 -29.01 60.12
C THR A 132 -35.03 -30.20 60.26
N GLN A 133 -34.55 -31.43 60.06
CA GLN A 133 -35.32 -32.67 60.15
C GLN A 133 -35.26 -33.35 61.53
N ARG A 134 -34.57 -32.76 62.51
CA ARG A 134 -34.44 -33.35 63.86
C ARG A 134 -35.79 -33.30 64.61
N PRO A 135 -36.26 -34.40 65.21
CA PRO A 135 -37.57 -34.45 65.86
C PRO A 135 -37.57 -33.78 67.25
N ASN A 136 -38.71 -33.18 67.61
CA ASN A 136 -39.01 -32.68 68.96
C ASN A 136 -37.92 -31.75 69.52
N VAL A 137 -37.41 -32.06 70.71
CA VAL A 137 -36.44 -31.25 71.47
C VAL A 137 -35.02 -31.30 70.88
N GLU A 138 -34.76 -32.20 69.92
CA GLU A 138 -33.48 -32.27 69.21
C GLU A 138 -33.33 -31.16 68.15
N LEU A 139 -34.44 -30.49 67.78
CA LEU A 139 -34.43 -29.27 66.97
C LEU A 139 -34.05 -28.06 67.84
N TYR A 140 -32.78 -28.03 68.25
CA TYR A 140 -32.20 -26.91 68.98
C TYR A 140 -31.04 -26.29 68.19
N ARG A 141 -30.77 -25.00 68.42
CA ARG A 141 -29.67 -24.27 67.77
C ARG A 141 -28.32 -24.67 68.37
N ASP A 142 -27.74 -25.72 67.83
CA ASP A 142 -26.44 -26.21 68.29
C ASP A 142 -25.26 -25.30 67.85
N PRO A 143 -24.12 -25.35 68.55
CA PRO A 143 -22.93 -24.57 68.20
C PRO A 143 -22.46 -24.78 66.76
N VAL A 144 -22.64 -25.97 66.18
CA VAL A 144 -22.22 -26.28 64.81
C VAL A 144 -23.08 -25.52 63.79
N GLN A 145 -24.39 -25.41 64.02
CA GLN A 145 -25.31 -24.66 63.17
C GLN A 145 -24.94 -23.17 63.09
N TYR A 146 -24.47 -22.57 64.19
CA TYR A 146 -24.01 -21.17 64.20
C TYR A 146 -22.75 -20.92 63.37
N HIS A 147 -21.89 -21.93 63.20
CA HIS A 147 -20.70 -21.83 62.34
C HIS A 147 -21.03 -22.14 60.88
N LEU A 148 -21.96 -23.07 60.65
CA LEU A 148 -22.28 -23.56 59.31
C LEU A 148 -23.07 -22.55 58.47
N ILE A 149 -23.95 -21.76 59.10
CA ILE A 149 -24.74 -20.72 58.42
C ILE A 149 -23.85 -19.60 57.85
N PRO A 150 -22.94 -18.96 58.62
CA PRO A 150 -22.01 -17.97 58.08
C PRO A 150 -21.09 -18.53 57.00
N SER A 151 -20.52 -19.72 57.20
CA SER A 151 -19.62 -20.35 56.22
C SER A 151 -20.34 -20.63 54.89
N GLY A 152 -21.58 -21.14 54.93
CA GLY A 152 -22.38 -21.34 53.73
C GLY A 152 -22.70 -20.02 53.00
N LYS A 153 -22.96 -18.93 53.74
CA LYS A 153 -23.16 -17.59 53.16
C LYS A 153 -21.89 -17.05 52.49
N ILE A 154 -20.72 -17.27 53.10
CA ILE A 154 -19.42 -16.85 52.56
C ILE A 154 -19.12 -17.60 51.26
N ILE A 155 -19.23 -18.93 51.25
CA ILE A 155 -18.99 -19.75 50.05
C ILE A 155 -19.96 -19.34 48.93
N ARG A 156 -21.23 -19.14 49.26
CA ARG A 156 -22.25 -18.66 48.29
C ARG A 156 -21.91 -17.31 47.71
N ARG A 157 -21.51 -16.35 48.55
CA ARG A 157 -21.10 -15.01 48.08
C ARG A 157 -19.88 -15.09 47.16
N GLY A 158 -18.91 -15.94 47.48
CA GLY A 158 -17.72 -16.18 46.65
C GLY A 158 -18.08 -16.73 45.27
N MET A 159 -18.94 -17.75 45.20
CA MET A 159 -19.39 -18.33 43.92
C MET A 159 -20.26 -17.38 43.10
N SER A 160 -21.07 -16.52 43.73
CA SER A 160 -21.87 -15.50 43.03
C SER A 160 -20.99 -14.41 42.42
N ALA A 161 -19.91 -14.02 43.10
CA ALA A 161 -19.00 -12.98 42.64
C ALA A 161 -18.19 -13.39 41.40
N THR A 162 -17.97 -14.69 41.21
CA THR A 162 -17.23 -15.25 40.07
C THR A 162 -18.12 -15.66 38.90
N LYS A 163 -19.46 -15.61 39.06
CA LYS A 163 -20.40 -15.98 37.99
C LYS A 163 -20.56 -14.79 37.03
N PRO A 164 -20.47 -14.99 35.71
CA PRO A 164 -20.62 -13.91 34.74
C PRO A 164 -21.98 -13.22 34.92
N ARG A 165 -21.98 -11.90 35.01
CA ARG A 165 -23.21 -11.09 35.01
C ARG A 165 -23.83 -11.23 33.64
N ALA A 166 -25.01 -11.86 33.55
CA ALA A 166 -25.74 -11.94 32.29
C ALA A 166 -26.08 -10.50 31.83
N THR A 167 -25.33 -10.00 30.87
CA THR A 167 -25.66 -8.80 30.11
C THR A 167 -26.65 -9.23 29.04
N GLY A 168 -27.93 -8.90 29.25
CA GLY A 168 -28.95 -8.95 28.21
C GLY A 168 -28.84 -7.77 27.25
#